data_AF-A0A346RJE1-F1
#
_entry.id   AF-A0A346RJE1-F1
#
_cell.length_a   1.000
_cell.length_b   1.000
_cell.length_c   1.000
_cell.angle_alpha   90.00
_cell.angle_beta   90.00
_cell.angle_gamma   90.00
#
_symmetry.space_group_name_H-M   'P 1'
#
loop_
_entity.id
_entity.type
_entity.pdbx_description
1 polymer ?
#
loop_
_entity_poly.entity_id
_entity_poly.type
_entity_poly.pdbx_seq_one_letter_code
_entity_poly.pdbx_strand_id
1 'polypeptide(L)'
;MMILMLNISLSFMLVFMNHPLIVGLILISQTLLISLICGNMTFTFWFSYILFLVMVGGMLIIFMYMTSIASNEKFKFKLTQTIPIMVVILVSLATFNNINYLMINITKTSMNNQIIDLSTMLNKYSAIPLNIIMIFLMAYLFIVMIAIVKITDFKQGPLRQLN
;
A
#
# COMPACT_ATOMS: atom_id res chain seq x y z
N MET A 1 6.70 -7.44 -14.83
CA MET A 1 5.38 -7.02 -15.33
C MET A 1 4.23 -7.86 -14.81
N MET A 2 4.39 -9.18 -14.60
CA MET A 2 3.36 -10.02 -13.97
C MET A 2 2.85 -9.45 -12.64
N ILE A 3 3.78 -9.02 -11.76
CA ILE A 3 3.43 -8.37 -10.48
C ILE A 3 2.64 -7.07 -10.70
N LEU A 4 2.96 -6.28 -11.73
CA LEU A 4 2.22 -5.06 -12.06
C LEU A 4 0.80 -5.39 -12.54
N MET A 5 0.64 -6.38 -13.42
CA MET A 5 -0.67 -6.82 -13.92
C MET A 5 -1.52 -7.40 -12.79
N LEU A 6 -0.91 -8.12 -11.85
CA LEU A 6 -1.58 -8.65 -10.67
C LEU A 6 -1.99 -7.54 -9.70
N ASN A 7 -1.22 -6.46 -9.61
CA ASN A 7 -1.62 -5.27 -8.86
C ASN A 7 -2.81 -4.54 -9.51
N ILE A 8 -2.79 -4.41 -10.83
CA ILE A 8 -3.90 -3.81 -11.58
C ILE A 8 -5.16 -4.66 -11.38
N SER A 9 -5.05 -6.00 -11.41
CA SER A 9 -6.20 -6.87 -11.18
C SER A 9 -6.80 -6.70 -9.79
N LEU A 10 -5.98 -6.62 -8.74
CA LEU A 10 -6.44 -6.35 -7.38
C LEU A 10 -7.08 -4.96 -7.24
N SER A 11 -6.55 -3.95 -7.93
CA SER A 11 -7.15 -2.61 -7.93
C SER A 11 -8.57 -2.60 -8.54
N PHE A 12 -8.80 -3.40 -9.59
CA PHE A 12 -10.15 -3.58 -10.14
C PHE A 12 -11.05 -4.36 -9.18
N MET A 13 -10.53 -5.31 -8.38
CA MET A 13 -11.33 -6.01 -7.37
C MET A 13 -11.93 -5.07 -6.34
N LEU A 14 -11.14 -4.08 -5.89
CA LEU A 14 -11.56 -3.18 -4.82
C LEU A 14 -12.86 -2.45 -5.16
N VAL A 15 -13.06 -2.10 -6.43
CA VAL A 15 -14.25 -1.36 -6.89
C VAL A 15 -15.53 -2.19 -6.72
N PHE A 16 -15.46 -3.52 -6.79
CA PHE A 16 -16.64 -4.40 -6.78
C PHE A 16 -16.95 -5.03 -5.40
N MET A 17 -16.05 -4.85 -4.42
CA MET A 17 -16.15 -5.52 -3.12
C MET A 17 -16.68 -4.55 -2.05
N ASN A 18 -17.75 -4.97 -1.38
CA ASN A 18 -18.41 -4.13 -0.37
C ASN A 18 -18.10 -4.57 1.07
N HIS A 19 -17.67 -5.83 1.26
CA HIS A 19 -17.49 -6.38 2.60
C HIS A 19 -16.16 -5.89 3.20
N PRO A 20 -16.15 -5.24 4.39
CA PRO A 20 -14.97 -4.57 4.95
C PRO A 20 -13.77 -5.52 5.13
N LEU A 21 -14.03 -6.77 5.53
CA LEU A 21 -12.99 -7.78 5.67
C LEU A 21 -12.29 -8.11 4.33
N ILE A 22 -13.03 -8.19 3.23
CA ILE A 22 -12.46 -8.51 1.91
C ILE A 22 -11.73 -7.31 1.34
N VAL A 23 -12.26 -6.11 1.54
CA VAL A 23 -11.55 -4.88 1.21
C VAL A 23 -10.22 -4.84 1.94
N GLY A 24 -10.18 -5.17 3.24
CA GLY A 24 -8.94 -5.27 4.02
C GLY A 24 -7.95 -6.31 3.49
N LEU A 25 -8.42 -7.51 3.15
CA LEU A 25 -7.56 -8.58 2.59
C LEU A 25 -6.98 -8.20 1.23
N ILE A 26 -7.79 -7.63 0.33
CA ILE A 26 -7.33 -7.18 -0.99
C ILE A 26 -6.29 -6.09 -0.82
N LEU A 27 -6.53 -5.13 0.08
CA LEU A 27 -5.61 -4.05 0.38
C LEU A 27 -4.25 -4.54 0.91
N ILE A 28 -4.23 -5.50 1.83
CA ILE A 28 -2.98 -6.13 2.30
C ILE A 28 -2.24 -6.80 1.13
N SER A 29 -2.94 -7.57 0.30
CA SER A 29 -2.31 -8.23 -0.86
C SER A 29 -1.74 -7.25 -1.89
N GLN A 30 -2.42 -6.11 -2.10
CA GLN A 30 -1.96 -5.06 -2.99
C GLN A 30 -0.71 -4.36 -2.43
N THR A 31 -0.67 -4.09 -1.12
CA THR A 31 0.51 -3.43 -0.50
C THR A 31 1.76 -4.31 -0.57
N LEU A 32 1.61 -5.63 -0.40
CA LEU A 32 2.69 -6.60 -0.64
C LEU A 32 3.24 -6.48 -2.05
N LEU A 33 2.37 -6.51 -3.06
CA LEU A 33 2.80 -6.46 -4.46
C LEU A 33 3.41 -5.10 -4.83
N ILE A 34 2.89 -3.99 -4.30
CA ILE A 34 3.49 -2.65 -4.49
C ILE A 34 4.90 -2.62 -3.89
N SER A 35 5.09 -3.16 -2.68
CA SER A 35 6.43 -3.21 -2.07
C SER A 35 7.43 -4.01 -2.91
N LEU A 36 6.99 -5.12 -3.52
CA LEU A 36 7.80 -5.92 -4.43
C LEU A 36 8.13 -5.18 -5.74
N ILE A 37 7.21 -4.38 -6.28
CA ILE A 37 7.47 -3.55 -7.46
C ILE A 37 8.52 -2.49 -7.13
N CYS A 38 8.36 -1.76 -6.02
CA CYS A 38 9.32 -0.74 -5.59
C CYS A 38 10.70 -1.36 -5.30
N GLY A 39 10.74 -2.55 -4.71
CA GLY A 39 11.99 -3.29 -4.48
C GLY A 39 12.71 -3.60 -5.79
N ASN A 40 11.98 -4.08 -6.81
CA ASN A 40 12.57 -4.36 -8.13
C ASN A 40 12.99 -3.11 -8.91
N MET A 41 12.42 -1.93 -8.61
CA MET A 41 12.78 -0.67 -9.26
C MET A 41 13.99 0.02 -8.63
N THR A 42 14.38 -0.36 -7.42
CA THR A 42 15.44 0.32 -6.65
C THR A 42 16.65 -0.59 -6.48
N PHE A 43 17.83 0.00 -6.37
CA PHE A 43 19.07 -0.78 -6.15
C PHE A 43 19.10 -1.49 -4.79
N THR A 44 18.38 -0.96 -3.79
CA THR A 44 18.32 -1.53 -2.45
C THR A 44 16.90 -1.60 -1.92
N PHE A 45 16.56 -2.71 -1.27
CA PHE A 45 15.23 -2.98 -0.73
C PHE A 45 14.82 -2.16 0.52
N TRP A 46 15.66 -1.24 1.01
CA TRP A 46 15.41 -0.51 2.25
C TRP A 46 14.11 0.32 2.19
N PHE A 47 13.88 1.04 1.09
CA PHE A 47 12.65 1.82 0.91
C PHE A 47 11.41 0.93 0.74
N SER A 48 11.51 -0.18 -0.01
CA SER A 48 10.38 -1.12 -0.15
C SER A 48 9.99 -1.76 1.17
N TYR A 49 10.97 -2.03 2.04
CA TYR A 49 10.73 -2.59 3.37
C TYR A 49 10.01 -1.60 4.28
N ILE A 50 10.46 -0.34 4.33
CA ILE A 50 9.78 0.71 5.12
C ILE A 50 8.34 0.91 4.62
N LEU A 51 8.13 0.96 3.30
CA LEU A 51 6.80 1.09 2.71
C LEU A 51 5.88 -0.06 3.15
N PHE A 52 6.38 -1.30 3.12
CA PHE A 52 5.61 -2.47 3.53
C PHE A 52 5.18 -2.38 5.01
N LEU A 53 6.12 -2.08 5.91
CA LEU A 53 5.83 -2.00 7.35
C LEU A 53 4.81 -0.93 7.69
N VAL A 54 4.98 0.29 7.15
CA VAL A 54 4.10 1.42 7.46
C VAL A 54 2.67 1.16 6.94
N MET A 55 2.54 0.61 5.72
CA MET A 55 1.23 0.31 5.15
C MET A 55 0.50 -0.82 5.87
N VAL A 56 1.17 -1.92 6.17
CA VAL A 56 0.54 -3.03 6.91
C VAL A 56 0.16 -2.60 8.32
N GLY A 57 1.01 -1.83 9.00
CA GLY A 57 0.70 -1.28 10.32
C GLY A 57 -0.57 -0.43 10.33
N GLY A 58 -0.73 0.48 9.36
CA GLY A 58 -1.93 1.30 9.23
C GLY A 58 -3.20 0.50 8.94
N MET A 59 -3.09 -0.52 8.09
CA MET A 59 -4.23 -1.38 7.72
C MET A 59 -4.72 -2.26 8.87
N LEU A 60 -3.83 -2.73 9.73
CA LEU A 60 -4.21 -3.50 10.92
C LEU A 60 -5.04 -2.68 11.90
N ILE A 61 -4.73 -1.39 12.08
CA ILE A 61 -5.51 -0.48 12.93
C ILE A 61 -6.93 -0.30 12.38
N ILE A 62 -7.06 -0.09 11.06
CA ILE A 62 -8.36 0.03 10.39
C ILE A 62 -9.15 -1.28 10.51
N PHE A 63 -8.49 -2.44 10.38
CA PHE A 63 -9.12 -3.74 10.54
C PHE A 63 -9.69 -3.94 11.95
N MET A 64 -8.92 -3.62 13.00
CA MET A 64 -9.39 -3.67 14.39
C MET A 64 -10.59 -2.75 14.63
N TYR A 65 -10.57 -1.54 14.06
CA TYR A 65 -11.67 -0.60 14.19
C TYR A 65 -12.95 -1.14 13.52
N MET A 66 -12.84 -1.67 12.30
CA MET A 66 -13.99 -2.21 11.57
C MET A 66 -14.60 -3.44 12.23
N THR A 67 -13.80 -4.36 12.79
CA THR A 67 -14.33 -5.53 13.52
C THR A 67 -14.99 -5.14 14.84
N SER A 68 -14.58 -4.03 15.46
CA SER A 68 -15.20 -3.53 16.70
C SER A 68 -16.56 -2.85 16.48
N ILE A 69 -16.85 -2.38 15.26
CA ILE A 69 -18.05 -1.59 14.96
C ILE A 69 -19.06 -2.35 14.11
N ALA A 70 -18.61 -3.24 13.22
CA ALA A 70 -19.51 -3.98 12.36
C ALA A 70 -20.10 -5.19 13.11
N SER A 71 -21.42 -5.36 12.99
CA SER A 71 -22.06 -6.66 13.22
C SER A 71 -21.42 -7.67 12.27
N ASN A 72 -21.18 -8.89 12.75
CA ASN A 72 -20.51 -9.95 12.00
C ASN A 72 -21.43 -10.49 10.88
N GLU A 73 -21.71 -9.66 9.87
CA GLU A 73 -22.63 -9.99 8.79
C GLU A 73 -22.13 -11.21 8.03
N LYS A 74 -23.04 -12.17 7.80
CA LYS A 74 -22.70 -13.39 7.06
C LYS A 74 -22.29 -12.99 5.66
N PHE A 75 -21.08 -13.37 5.32
CA PHE A 75 -20.49 -13.07 4.03
C PHE A 75 -21.26 -13.76 2.88
N LYS A 76 -21.83 -12.96 1.97
CA LYS A 76 -22.56 -13.44 0.78
C LYS A 76 -21.77 -13.10 -0.48
N PHE A 77 -21.06 -14.08 -1.04
CA PHE A 77 -20.43 -13.96 -2.35
C PHE A 77 -21.50 -13.90 -3.45
N LYS A 78 -21.49 -12.84 -4.26
CA LYS A 78 -22.29 -12.79 -5.49
C LYS A 78 -21.40 -13.16 -6.68
N LEU A 79 -21.85 -14.08 -7.53
CA LEU A 79 -21.18 -14.46 -8.78
C LEU A 79 -20.96 -13.26 -9.74
N THR A 80 -21.79 -12.21 -9.63
CA THR A 80 -21.59 -10.97 -10.39
C THR A 80 -20.29 -10.24 -10.02
N GLN A 81 -19.81 -10.41 -8.79
CA GLN A 81 -18.53 -9.85 -8.33
C GLN A 81 -17.33 -10.66 -8.82
N THR A 82 -17.53 -11.91 -9.27
CA THR A 82 -16.44 -12.81 -9.71
C THR A 82 -16.15 -12.76 -11.21
N ILE A 83 -17.07 -12.25 -12.02
CA ILE A 83 -16.88 -12.10 -13.48
C ILE A 83 -15.73 -11.14 -13.85
N PRO A 84 -15.63 -9.92 -13.27
CA PRO A 84 -14.51 -9.03 -13.60
C PRO A 84 -13.15 -9.65 -13.25
N ILE A 85 -13.11 -10.56 -12.28
CA ILE A 85 -11.90 -11.27 -11.83
C ILE A 85 -11.32 -12.13 -12.95
N MET A 86 -12.16 -12.95 -13.55
CA MET A 86 -11.76 -13.88 -14.60
C MET A 86 -11.25 -13.13 -15.83
N VAL A 87 -11.92 -12.04 -16.21
CA VAL A 87 -11.53 -11.22 -17.36
C VAL A 87 -10.14 -10.63 -17.16
N VAL A 88 -9.85 -10.05 -15.99
CA VAL A 88 -8.55 -9.42 -15.77
C VAL A 88 -7.42 -10.46 -15.68
N ILE A 89 -7.67 -11.64 -15.09
CA ILE A 89 -6.69 -12.73 -15.06
C ILE A 89 -6.35 -13.19 -16.48
N LEU A 90 -7.36 -13.37 -17.34
CA LEU A 90 -7.14 -13.80 -18.73
C LEU A 90 -6.33 -12.78 -19.53
N VAL A 91 -6.61 -11.48 -19.37
CA VAL A 91 -5.84 -10.40 -20.01
C VAL A 91 -4.40 -10.37 -19.50
N SER A 92 -4.18 -10.63 -18.20
CA SER A 92 -2.83 -10.68 -17.63
C SER A 92 -1.99 -11.82 -18.18
N LEU A 93 -2.60 -12.98 -18.47
CA LEU A 93 -1.92 -14.14 -19.04
C LEU A 93 -1.59 -13.93 -20.53
N ALA A 94 -2.51 -13.31 -21.29
CA ALA A 94 -2.33 -13.06 -22.72
C ALA A 94 -1.16 -12.11 -23.03
N THR A 95 -0.86 -11.17 -22.13
CA THR A 95 0.19 -10.15 -22.32
C THR A 95 1.59 -10.61 -21.91
N PHE A 96 1.73 -11.82 -21.35
CA PHE A 96 2.98 -12.31 -20.78
C PHE A 96 4.11 -12.50 -21.82
N ASN A 97 3.78 -13.04 -23.00
CA ASN A 97 4.80 -13.50 -23.94
C ASN A 97 5.53 -12.37 -24.67
N ASN A 98 4.85 -11.29 -25.04
CA ASN A 98 5.45 -10.22 -25.86
C ASN A 98 6.37 -9.27 -25.07
N ILE A 99 6.19 -9.17 -23.75
CA ILE A 99 6.85 -8.13 -22.95
C ILE A 99 8.18 -8.62 -22.34
N ASN A 100 8.32 -9.93 -22.10
CA ASN A 100 9.55 -10.49 -21.54
C ASN A 100 10.79 -10.25 -22.43
N TYR A 101 10.61 -10.25 -23.76
CA TYR A 101 11.70 -9.95 -24.70
C TYR A 101 12.19 -8.50 -24.62
N LEU A 102 11.28 -7.54 -24.46
CA LEU A 102 11.62 -6.11 -24.35
C LEU A 102 12.39 -5.79 -23.07
N MET A 103 12.00 -6.39 -21.94
CA MET A 103 12.61 -6.12 -20.64
C MET A 103 14.03 -6.70 -20.48
N ILE A 104 14.32 -7.85 -21.08
CA ILE A 104 15.66 -8.45 -21.04
C ILE A 104 16.69 -7.54 -21.74
N ASN A 105 16.28 -6.83 -22.79
CA ASN A 105 17.17 -5.91 -23.50
C ASN A 105 17.41 -4.59 -22.74
N ILE A 106 16.43 -4.09 -21.99
CA ILE A 106 16.53 -2.83 -21.23
C ILE A 106 17.31 -3.02 -19.90
N THR A 107 17.19 -4.19 -19.28
CA THR A 107 17.90 -4.49 -18.01
C THR A 107 19.40 -4.68 -18.22
N LYS A 108 19.82 -5.26 -19.36
CA LYS A 108 21.23 -5.39 -19.72
C LYS A 108 21.93 -4.05 -19.96
N THR A 109 21.21 -3.04 -20.44
CA THR A 109 21.79 -1.71 -20.74
C THR A 109 21.87 -0.78 -19.53
N SER A 110 21.01 -1.00 -18.51
CA SER A 110 20.93 -0.15 -17.32
C SER A 110 21.77 -0.63 -16.13
N MET A 111 21.98 -1.95 -15.98
CA MET A 111 22.78 -2.53 -14.89
C MET A 111 24.26 -2.12 -14.92
N ASN A 112 24.81 -1.78 -16.08
CA ASN A 112 26.24 -1.45 -16.21
C ASN A 112 26.63 -0.05 -15.69
N ASN A 113 25.67 0.84 -15.40
CA ASN A 113 25.97 2.27 -15.20
C ASN A 113 25.72 2.83 -13.80
N GLN A 114 25.25 2.05 -12.83
CA GLN A 114 24.79 2.63 -11.56
C GLN A 114 25.16 1.78 -10.35
N ILE A 115 26.45 1.77 -10.02
CA ILE A 115 26.86 1.57 -8.62
C ILE A 115 26.68 2.93 -7.95
N ILE A 116 25.44 3.23 -7.57
CA ILE A 116 25.16 4.39 -6.74
C ILE A 116 25.48 3.97 -5.31
N ASP A 117 26.45 4.65 -4.69
CA ASP A 117 26.81 4.43 -3.29
C ASP A 117 25.59 4.65 -2.39
N LEU A 118 25.19 3.61 -1.66
CA LEU A 118 24.07 3.62 -0.72
C LEU A 118 24.16 4.77 0.31
N SER A 119 25.38 5.16 0.67
CA SER A 119 25.67 6.29 1.56
C SER A 119 25.22 7.64 0.99
N THR A 120 25.32 7.83 -0.32
CA THR A 120 24.90 9.07 -0.98
C THR A 120 23.39 9.20 -1.05
N MET A 121 22.66 8.08 -1.16
CA MET A 121 21.20 8.04 -1.18
C MET A 121 20.59 8.40 0.19
N LEU A 122 21.16 7.89 1.28
CA LEU A 122 20.69 8.17 2.63
C LEU A 122 20.99 9.63 3.05
N ASN A 123 22.17 10.13 2.72
CA ASN A 123 22.59 11.49 3.05
C ASN A 123 21.95 12.56 2.15
N LYS A 124 21.17 12.17 1.14
CA LYS A 124 20.51 13.12 0.24
C LYS A 124 19.50 14.02 0.97
N TYR A 125 18.82 13.51 1.99
CA TYR A 125 17.80 14.25 2.74
C TYR A 125 18.37 15.17 3.83
N SER A 126 19.62 14.93 4.26
CA SER A 126 20.32 15.85 5.16
C SER A 126 20.98 17.02 4.42
N ALA A 127 21.12 16.94 3.09
CA ALA A 127 21.62 18.01 2.25
C ALA A 127 20.52 19.02 1.85
N ILE A 128 20.93 20.28 1.64
CA ILE A 128 20.07 21.34 1.09
C ILE A 128 19.87 21.05 -0.41
N PRO A 129 18.65 21.22 -0.99
CA PRO A 129 17.43 21.81 -0.41
C PRO A 129 16.47 20.80 0.28
N LEU A 130 16.75 19.50 0.20
CA LEU A 130 15.85 18.45 0.70
C LEU A 130 15.67 18.48 2.23
N ASN A 131 16.65 18.98 2.97
CA ASN A 131 16.54 19.19 4.42
C ASN A 131 15.32 20.06 4.80
N ILE A 132 14.93 21.03 3.96
CA ILE A 132 13.75 21.88 4.20
C ILE A 132 12.47 21.02 4.23
N ILE A 133 12.35 20.07 3.30
CA ILE A 133 11.23 19.14 3.23
C ILE A 133 11.22 18.22 4.46
N MET A 134 12.38 17.77 4.92
CA MET A 134 12.50 16.95 6.13
C MET A 134 12.00 17.71 7.38
N ILE A 135 12.45 18.96 7.57
CA ILE A 135 12.00 19.81 8.69
C ILE A 135 10.49 20.03 8.63
N PHE A 136 9.93 20.30 7.44
CA PHE A 136 8.49 20.45 7.26
C PHE A 136 7.71 19.18 7.66
N LEU A 137 8.16 17.99 7.24
CA LEU A 137 7.51 16.72 7.60
C LEU A 137 7.56 16.44 9.12
N MET A 138 8.68 16.78 9.78
CA MET A 138 8.79 16.66 11.24
C MET A 138 7.77 17.57 11.95
N ALA A 139 7.65 18.83 11.52
CA ALA A 139 6.67 19.76 12.07
C ALA A 139 5.22 19.29 11.81
N TYR A 140 4.94 18.77 10.61
CA TYR A 140 3.64 18.21 10.25
C TYR A 140 3.25 17.05 11.17
N LEU A 141 4.12 16.06 11.35
CA LEU A 141 3.85 14.91 12.24
C LEU A 141 3.63 15.35 13.69
N PHE A 142 4.37 16.35 14.16
CA PHE A 142 4.20 16.91 15.51
C PHE A 142 2.83 17.57 15.69
N ILE A 143 2.39 18.38 14.72
CA ILE A 143 1.07 19.02 14.75
C ILE A 143 -0.04 17.97 14.72
N VAL A 144 0.09 16.93 13.87
CA VAL A 144 -0.86 15.82 13.80
C VAL A 144 -0.98 15.11 15.14
N MET A 145 0.12 14.84 15.84
CA MET A 145 0.10 14.23 17.17
C MET A 145 -0.68 15.09 18.18
N ILE A 146 -0.46 16.41 18.22
CA ILE A 146 -1.22 17.32 19.10
C ILE A 146 -2.71 17.30 18.75
N ALA A 147 -3.04 17.30 17.45
CA ALA A 147 -4.43 17.24 16.98
C ALA A 147 -5.11 15.92 17.41
N ILE A 148 -4.43 14.79 17.28
CA ILE A 148 -4.95 13.48 17.70
C ILE A 148 -5.25 13.48 19.20
N VAL A 149 -4.34 13.96 20.06
CA VAL A 149 -4.58 14.04 21.51
C VAL A 149 -5.82 14.87 21.84
N LYS A 150 -5.97 16.04 21.19
CA LYS A 150 -7.16 16.89 21.39
C LYS A 150 -8.46 16.24 20.91
N ILE A 151 -8.42 15.46 19.84
CA ILE A 151 -9.59 14.72 19.33
C ILE A 151 -9.91 13.52 20.24
N THR A 152 -8.92 12.85 20.81
CA THR A 152 -9.18 11.71 21.71
C THR A 152 -9.62 12.14 23.11
N ASP A 153 -9.31 13.36 23.54
CA ASP A 153 -9.67 13.89 24.87
C ASP A 153 -11.16 14.30 25.02
N PHE A 154 -12.07 13.78 24.18
CA PHE A 154 -13.51 13.97 24.36
C PHE A 154 -14.01 13.26 25.63
N LYS A 155 -14.08 14.01 26.72
CA LYS A 155 -14.78 13.63 27.96
C LYS A 155 -16.29 13.78 27.78
N GLN A 156 -16.94 12.89 27.05
CA GLN A 156 -18.37 12.67 27.21
C GLN A 156 -18.59 11.28 27.80
N GLY A 157 -19.16 11.25 29.01
CA GLY A 157 -19.47 10.04 29.75
C GLY A 157 -20.38 9.10 28.96
N PRO A 158 -20.53 7.85 29.42
CA PRO A 158 -21.26 6.83 28.69
C PRO A 158 -22.67 7.34 28.32
N LEU A 159 -23.05 7.19 27.05
CA LEU A 159 -24.43 7.27 26.54
C LEU A 159 -25.29 6.12 27.10
N ARG A 160 -25.21 5.88 28.41
CA ARG A 160 -26.16 5.02 29.12
C ARG A 160 -27.20 5.96 29.69
N GLN A 161 -28.45 5.82 29.27
CA GLN A 161 -29.56 6.40 30.03
C GLN A 161 -29.44 5.85 31.47
N LEU A 162 -29.23 6.77 32.41
CA LEU A 162 -29.55 6.52 33.81
C LEU A 162 -31.08 6.43 33.89
N ASN A 163 -31.54 5.33 34.48
CA ASN A 163 -32.94 4.89 34.59
C ASN A 163 -33.96 6.01 34.85
#